data_AF-T1BR44-F1
#
_entry.id   AF-T1BR44-F1
#
_cell.length_a   1.000
_cell.length_b   1.000
_cell.length_c   1.000
_cell.angle_alpha   90.00
_cell.angle_beta   90.00
_cell.angle_gamma   90.00
#
_symmetry.space_group_name_H-M   'P 1'
#
loop_
_entity.id
_entity.type
_entity.pdbx_description
1 polymer ?
#
loop_
_entity_poly.entity_id
_entity_poly.type
_entity_poly.pdbx_seq_one_letter_code
_entity_poly.pdbx_strand_id
1 'polypeptide(L)' 'TSVSNEDFQQLLRDKVAGAMSDNGAKQKVIPVSDIEQYISDGYDFEAVLPNGKAVMRLRF' A
#
# COMPACT_ATOMS: atom_id res chain seq x y z
N THR A 1 22.95 10.78 -22.01
CA THR A 1 22.60 9.39 -21.66
C THR A 1 21.16 9.16 -22.06
N SER A 2 20.92 8.58 -23.23
CA SER A 2 19.57 8.23 -23.68
C SER A 2 19.13 6.98 -22.92
N VAL A 3 18.14 7.12 -22.05
CA VAL A 3 17.45 5.96 -21.47
C VAL A 3 16.89 5.16 -22.64
N SER A 4 17.30 3.90 -22.77
CA SER A 4 16.82 3.06 -23.85
C SER A 4 15.33 2.77 -23.63
N ASN A 5 14.58 2.57 -24.71
CA ASN A 5 13.14 2.26 -24.60
C ASN A 5 12.89 0.99 -23.75
N GLU A 6 13.86 0.08 -23.72
CA GLU A 6 13.84 -1.14 -22.92
C GLU A 6 13.95 -0.84 -21.43
N ASP A 7 14.83 0.07 -21.02
CA ASP A 7 14.96 0.51 -19.62
C ASP A 7 13.67 1.18 -19.13
N PHE A 8 13.03 1.99 -19.98
CA PHE A 8 11.76 2.63 -19.65
C PHE A 8 10.62 1.62 -19.51
N GLN A 9 10.55 0.62 -20.39
CA GLN A 9 9.57 -0.45 -20.30
C GLN A 9 9.79 -1.32 -19.06
N GLN A 10 11.05 -1.58 -18.69
CA GLN A 10 11.37 -2.32 -17.47
C GLN A 10 10.92 -1.56 -16.22
N LEU A 11 11.19 -0.24 -16.15
CA LEU A 11 10.70 0.62 -15.05
C LEU A 11 9.18 0.62 -14.92
N LEU A 12 8.45 0.61 -16.04
CA LEU A 12 6.99 0.52 -16.04
C LEU A 12 6.52 -0.84 -15.53
N ARG A 13 7.16 -1.94 -15.97
CA ARG A 13 6.82 -3.30 -15.50
C ARG A 13 7.09 -3.46 -14.02
N ASP A 14 8.22 -2.96 -13.52
CA ASP A 14 8.59 -3.03 -12.12
C ASP A 14 7.64 -2.20 -11.24
N LYS A 15 7.21 -1.02 -11.73
CA LYS A 15 6.20 -0.19 -11.05
C LYS A 15 4.83 -0.86 -11.03
N VAL A 16 4.41 -1.50 -12.12
CA VAL A 16 3.13 -2.21 -12.21
C VAL A 16 3.13 -3.50 -11.36
N ALA A 17 4.22 -4.26 -11.39
CA ALA A 17 4.39 -5.46 -10.58
C ALA A 17 4.50 -5.12 -9.08
N GLY A 18 5.24 -4.07 -8.73
CA GLY A 18 5.34 -3.55 -7.36
C GLY A 18 4.00 -3.05 -6.80
N ALA A 19 3.12 -2.51 -7.64
CA ALA A 19 1.76 -2.13 -7.26
C ALA A 19 0.83 -3.34 -7.00
N MET A 20 1.17 -4.54 -7.52
CA MET A 20 0.41 -5.77 -7.30
C MET A 20 0.90 -6.58 -6.08
N SER A 21 2.15 -6.38 -5.63
CA SER A 21 2.67 -7.04 -4.42
C SER A 21 2.06 -6.53 -3.12
N ASP A 22 1.48 -5.32 -3.13
CA ASP A 22 0.93 -4.66 -1.94
C ASP A 22 -0.60 -4.77 -1.92
N ASN A 23 -1.13 -6.01 -1.89
CA ASN A 23 -2.56 -6.35 -1.80
C ASN A 23 -3.52 -5.45 -2.62
N GLY A 24 -3.09 -5.03 -3.82
CA GLY A 24 -3.81 -4.09 -4.66
C GLY A 24 -3.99 -2.69 -4.06
N ALA A 25 -2.93 -2.06 -3.53
CA ALA A 25 -2.79 -0.65 -3.12
C ALA A 25 -3.85 -0.08 -2.15
N LYS A 26 -4.78 -0.90 -1.65
CA LYS A 26 -5.94 -0.46 -0.89
C LYS A 26 -5.86 -0.81 0.57
N GLN A 27 -4.97 -1.69 0.98
CA GLN A 27 -4.83 -2.10 2.36
C GLN A 27 -3.42 -1.81 2.89
N LYS A 28 -3.34 -1.40 4.14
CA LYS A 28 -2.09 -1.09 4.82
C LYS A 28 -2.09 -1.70 6.20
N VAL A 29 -0.93 -2.23 6.61
CA VAL A 29 -0.71 -2.71 7.97
C VAL A 29 0.00 -1.63 8.77
N ILE A 30 -0.61 -1.19 9.87
CA ILE A 30 -0.10 -0.12 10.75
C ILE A 30 -0.01 -0.62 12.20
N PRO A 31 0.74 0.07 13.09
CA PRO A 31 0.59 -0.13 14.53
C PRO A 31 -0.83 0.15 15.02
N VAL A 32 -1.31 -0.59 16.03
CA VAL A 32 -2.65 -0.34 16.61
C VAL A 32 -2.77 1.08 17.20
N SER A 33 -1.67 1.68 17.64
CA SER A 33 -1.63 3.07 18.13
C SER A 33 -2.04 4.10 17.08
N ASP A 34 -1.93 3.76 15.80
CA ASP A 34 -2.09 4.72 14.71
C ASP A 34 -3.49 4.61 14.06
N ILE A 35 -4.35 3.70 14.53
CA ILE A 35 -5.67 3.44 13.95
C ILE A 35 -6.52 4.71 13.87
N GLU A 36 -6.60 5.48 14.95
CA GLU A 36 -7.45 6.68 15.01
C GLU A 36 -7.01 7.75 14.00
N GLN A 37 -5.70 7.90 13.80
CA GLN A 37 -5.14 8.81 12.81
C GLN A 37 -5.56 8.37 11.40
N TYR A 38 -5.41 7.09 11.06
CA TYR A 38 -5.77 6.60 9.74
C TYR A 38 -7.28 6.62 9.48
N ILE A 39 -8.11 6.43 10.51
CA ILE A 39 -9.56 6.64 10.39
C ILE A 39 -9.86 8.09 10.01
N SER A 40 -9.18 9.05 10.64
CA SER A 40 -9.32 10.48 10.34
C SER A 40 -8.85 10.83 8.93
N ASP A 41 -7.81 10.15 8.44
CA ASP A 41 -7.26 10.31 7.09
C ASP A 41 -8.09 9.62 6.00
N GLY A 42 -9.25 9.03 6.36
CA GLY A 42 -10.20 8.46 5.41
C GLY A 42 -10.02 6.97 5.14
N TYR A 43 -9.34 6.23 6.03
CA TYR A 43 -9.25 4.78 5.96
C TYR A 43 -10.37 4.11 6.80
N ASP A 44 -10.79 2.92 6.37
CA ASP A 44 -11.59 1.98 7.13
C ASP A 44 -10.71 1.03 7.93
N PHE A 45 -11.07 0.76 9.18
CA PHE A 45 -10.44 -0.29 9.98
C PHE A 45 -11.06 -1.65 9.62
N GLU A 46 -10.21 -2.69 9.44
CA GLU A 46 -10.68 -4.05 9.15
C GLU A 46 -10.46 -5.03 10.30
N ALA A 47 -9.23 -5.12 10.82
CA ALA A 47 -8.87 -6.13 11.81
C ALA A 47 -7.61 -5.74 12.59
N VAL A 48 -7.54 -6.19 13.85
CA VAL A 48 -6.31 -6.21 14.63
C VAL A 48 -5.64 -7.57 14.45
N LEU A 49 -4.33 -7.55 14.20
CA LEU A 49 -3.47 -8.72 14.14
C LEU A 49 -2.92 -9.05 15.54
N PRO A 50 -2.64 -10.32 15.85
CA PRO A 50 -2.13 -10.74 17.17
C PRO A 50 -0.79 -10.10 17.58
N ASN A 51 -0.07 -9.50 16.63
CA ASN A 51 1.23 -8.86 16.84
C ASN A 51 1.14 -7.36 17.14
N GLY A 52 -0.04 -6.84 17.52
CA GLY A 52 -0.23 -5.43 17.86
C GLY A 52 -0.25 -4.50 16.64
N LYS A 53 -0.53 -5.04 15.45
CA LYS A 53 -0.76 -4.28 14.22
C LYS A 53 -2.23 -4.32 13.83
N ALA A 54 -2.63 -3.43 12.94
CA ALA A 54 -3.98 -3.38 12.37
C ALA A 54 -3.94 -3.29 10.86
N VAL A 55 -4.95 -3.86 10.21
CA VAL A 55 -5.18 -3.73 8.77
C VAL A 55 -6.19 -2.60 8.56
N MET A 56 -5.79 -1.60 7.79
CA MET A 56 -6.60 -0.46 7.36
C MET A 56 -6.84 -0.55 5.85
N ARG A 57 -7.98 -0.05 5.37
CA ARG A 57 -8.35 0.00 3.95
C ARG A 57 -8.63 1.43 3.51
N LEU A 58 -8.08 1.88 2.39
CA LEU A 58 -8.41 3.19 1.82
C LEU A 58 -9.87 3.20 1.32
N ARG A 59 -10.67 4.20 1.74
CA ARG A 59 -12.02 4.42 1.20
C ARG A 59 -11.93 4.91 -0.26
N PHE A 60 -12.87 4.45 -1.09
CA PHE A 60 -13.00 4.84 -2.48
C PHE A 60 -13.61 6.23 -2.65
#